data_AF-A0A5B7GLA9-F1
#
_entry.id   AF-A0A5B7GLA9-F1
#
_cell.length_a   1.000
_cell.length_b   1.000
_cell.length_c   1.000
_cell.angle_alpha   90.00
_cell.angle_beta   90.00
_cell.angle_gamma   90.00
#
_symmetry.space_group_name_H-M   'P 1'
#
loop_
_entity.id
_entity.type
_entity.pdbx_description
1 polymer ?
#
loop_
_entity_poly.entity_id
_entity_poly.type
_entity_poly.pdbx_seq_one_letter_code
_entity_poly.pdbx_strand_id
1 'polypeptide(L)'
;MGILRASVTVNGRTVEAEFYVVDSPTLEAIMGLDLLSDLGVTIIPATGRVLAVSEEDYLPAIKGYQHRIVLKKEAALTCQKLRRVPLSIREEVSQEIEKLRESGVIEPIEASECINPVIVAR
;
A
#
# COMPACT_ATOMS: atom_id res chain seq x y z
N MET A 1 -18.94 16.92 5.94
CA MET A 1 -18.87 18.19 5.17
C MET A 1 -17.52 18.85 5.41
N GLY A 2 -16.80 19.23 4.36
CA GLY A 2 -15.45 19.79 4.49
C GLY A 2 -15.01 20.57 3.25
N ILE A 3 -13.96 21.37 3.41
CA ILE A 3 -13.33 22.14 2.32
C ILE A 3 -11.96 21.50 2.07
N LEU A 4 -11.71 21.14 0.82
CA LEU A 4 -10.40 20.70 0.33
C LEU A 4 -9.76 21.86 -0.42
N ARG A 5 -8.57 22.29 0.01
CA ARG A 5 -7.74 23.24 -0.73
C ARG A 5 -6.75 22.47 -1.58
N ALA A 6 -6.71 22.75 -2.87
CA ALA A 6 -5.77 22.12 -3.78
C ALA A 6 -5.35 23.07 -4.90
N SER A 7 -4.10 22.92 -5.35
CA SER A 7 -3.60 23.60 -6.54
C SER A 7 -4.12 22.90 -7.78
N VAL A 8 -4.80 23.64 -8.65
CA VAL A 8 -5.42 23.09 -9.87
C VAL A 8 -4.78 23.74 -11.08
N THR A 9 -4.31 22.91 -12.02
CA THR A 9 -3.75 23.40 -13.28
C THR A 9 -4.71 23.13 -14.44
N VAL A 10 -5.20 24.19 -15.08
CA VAL A 10 -6.04 24.10 -16.28
C VAL A 10 -5.43 24.94 -17.38
N ASN A 11 -5.19 24.34 -18.55
CA ASN A 11 -4.58 25.02 -19.71
C ASN A 11 -3.26 25.74 -19.38
N GLY A 12 -2.41 25.11 -18.56
CA GLY A 12 -1.10 25.65 -18.17
C GLY A 12 -1.14 26.80 -17.16
N ARG A 13 -2.30 27.08 -16.55
CA ARG A 13 -2.42 28.04 -15.45
C ARG A 13 -2.76 27.31 -14.16
N THR A 14 -1.94 27.52 -13.15
CA THR A 14 -2.12 26.93 -11.82
C THR A 14 -2.73 27.96 -10.88
N VAL A 15 -3.80 27.56 -10.18
CA VAL A 15 -4.48 28.39 -9.18
C VAL A 15 -4.81 27.56 -7.95
N GLU A 16 -4.74 28.18 -6.77
CA GLU A 16 -5.28 27.59 -5.55
C GLU A 16 -6.81 27.62 -5.59
N ALA A 17 -7.44 26.45 -5.47
CA ALA A 17 -8.88 26.29 -5.50
C ALA A 17 -9.39 25.64 -4.21
N GLU A 18 -10.62 26.01 -3.82
CA GLU A 18 -11.35 25.41 -2.71
C GLU A 18 -12.48 24.52 -3.25
N PHE A 19 -12.40 23.22 -2.98
CA PHE A 19 -13.40 22.23 -3.32
C PHE A 19 -14.28 21.93 -2.11
N TYR A 20 -15.60 21.95 -2.31
CA TYR A 20 -16.58 21.68 -1.27
C TYR A 20 -17.07 20.24 -1.35
N VAL A 21 -16.98 19.52 -0.24
CA VAL A 21 -17.44 18.14 -0.13
C VAL A 21 -18.88 18.15 0.39
N VAL A 22 -19.82 17.80 -0.47
CA VAL A 22 -21.27 17.79 -0.18
C VAL A 22 -21.84 16.38 -0.13
N ASP A 23 -22.67 16.10 0.90
CA ASP A 23 -23.47 14.88 0.95
C ASP A 23 -24.66 15.06 0.00
N SER A 24 -24.66 14.31 -1.11
CA SER A 24 -25.75 14.34 -2.09
C SER A 24 -26.67 13.12 -1.91
N PRO A 25 -28.01 13.29 -2.03
CA PRO A 25 -28.93 12.16 -2.10
C PRO A 25 -28.82 11.38 -3.42
N THR A 26 -28.13 11.92 -4.43
CA THR A 26 -27.84 11.25 -5.69
C THR A 26 -26.43 10.62 -5.66
N LEU A 27 -26.28 9.41 -6.18
CA LEU A 27 -25.01 8.67 -6.28
C LEU A 27 -24.05 9.22 -7.35
N GLU A 28 -24.45 10.26 -8.07
CA GLU A 28 -23.66 10.83 -9.15
C GLU A 28 -22.64 11.80 -8.58
N ALA A 29 -21.39 11.36 -8.53
CA ALA A 29 -20.28 12.27 -8.32
C ALA A 29 -20.22 13.25 -9.50
N ILE A 30 -20.46 14.54 -9.22
CA ILE A 30 -20.39 15.61 -10.22
C ILE A 30 -18.95 15.77 -10.74
N MET A 31 -17.96 15.41 -9.90
CA MET A 31 -16.57 15.26 -10.31
C MET A 31 -16.28 13.82 -10.73
N GLY A 32 -15.71 13.66 -11.92
CA GLY A 32 -15.25 12.36 -12.40
C GLY A 32 -14.06 11.82 -11.59
N LEU A 33 -13.86 10.50 -11.67
CA LEU A 33 -12.77 9.80 -11.00
C LEU A 33 -11.38 10.32 -11.43
N ASP A 34 -11.25 10.74 -12.68
CA ASP A 34 -10.01 11.27 -13.25
C ASP A 34 -9.55 12.52 -12.49
N LEU A 35 -10.47 13.45 -12.21
CA LEU A 35 -10.15 14.68 -11.49
C LEU A 35 -9.79 14.41 -10.02
N LEU A 36 -10.45 13.45 -9.36
CA LEU A 36 -10.10 13.03 -8.01
C LEU A 36 -8.68 12.44 -7.97
N SER A 37 -8.31 11.71 -9.02
CA SER A 37 -6.99 11.09 -9.16
C SER A 37 -5.91 12.16 -9.39
N ASP A 38 -6.16 13.12 -10.28
CA ASP A 38 -5.25 14.25 -10.57
C ASP A 38 -5.05 15.18 -9.37
N LEU A 39 -6.08 15.33 -8.52
CA LEU A 39 -5.98 16.09 -7.27
C LEU A 39 -5.24 15.32 -6.17
N GLY A 40 -4.94 14.04 -6.37
CA GLY A 40 -4.37 13.17 -5.35
C GLY A 40 -5.34 12.97 -4.18
N VAL A 41 -6.64 12.81 -4.43
CA VAL A 41 -7.65 12.72 -3.37
C VAL A 41 -8.41 11.41 -3.43
N THR A 42 -8.43 10.70 -2.30
CA THR A 42 -9.24 9.50 -2.13
C THR A 42 -10.39 9.77 -1.16
N ILE A 43 -11.61 9.45 -1.58
CA ILE A 43 -12.81 9.52 -0.75
C ILE A 43 -13.11 8.10 -0.26
N ILE A 44 -13.25 7.90 1.04
CA ILE A 44 -13.67 6.62 1.61
C ILE A 44 -15.19 6.70 1.88
N PRO A 45 -16.06 6.13 1.02
CA PRO A 45 -17.51 6.33 1.12
C PRO A 45 -18.08 5.83 2.45
N ALA A 46 -17.54 4.74 2.98
CA ALA A 46 -17.98 4.12 4.24
C ALA A 46 -17.82 5.02 5.48
N THR A 47 -16.96 6.05 5.41
CA THR A 47 -16.64 6.91 6.56
C THR A 47 -16.95 8.39 6.32
N GLY A 48 -17.30 8.78 5.08
CA GLY A 48 -17.48 10.19 4.71
C GLY A 48 -16.22 11.03 4.83
N ARG A 49 -15.03 10.39 4.93
CA ARG A 49 -13.74 11.08 5.07
C ARG A 49 -13.09 11.28 3.71
N VAL A 50 -12.52 12.47 3.52
CA VAL A 50 -11.68 12.82 2.37
C VAL A 50 -10.22 12.79 2.81
N LEU A 51 -9.41 12.02 2.11
CA LEU A 51 -7.98 11.91 2.35
C LEU A 51 -7.25 12.54 1.16
N ALA A 52 -6.42 13.53 1.44
CA ALA A 52 -5.41 13.99 0.48
C ALA A 52 -4.24 12.99 0.55
N VAL A 53 -3.81 12.54 -0.63
CA VAL A 53 -2.66 11.68 -0.83
C VAL A 53 -1.48 12.61 -1.10
N SER A 54 -0.63 12.81 -0.10
CA SER A 54 0.72 13.29 -0.37
C SER A 54 1.48 12.18 -1.11
N GLU A 55 2.33 12.54 -2.06
CA GLU A 55 3.27 11.63 -2.76
C GLU A 55 4.36 11.08 -1.81
N GLU A 56 4.03 10.85 -0.54
CA GLU A 56 4.94 10.17 0.38
C GLU A 56 4.74 8.67 0.23
N ASP A 57 5.70 8.09 -0.49
CA ASP A 57 5.99 6.67 -0.59
C ASP A 57 5.80 5.98 0.77
N TYR A 58 5.13 4.82 0.74
CA TYR A 58 4.84 3.92 1.88
C TYR A 58 3.69 4.36 2.80
N LEU A 59 2.59 3.61 2.72
CA LEU A 59 1.59 3.60 3.78
C LEU A 59 2.26 3.17 5.09
N PRO A 60 2.18 3.96 6.16
CA PRO A 60 2.80 3.59 7.43
C PRO A 60 2.13 2.33 7.98
N ALA A 61 2.90 1.52 8.71
CA ALA A 61 2.34 0.37 9.41
C ALA A 61 1.20 0.81 10.33
N ILE A 62 0.09 0.08 10.31
CA ILE A 62 -1.06 0.35 11.17
C ILE A 62 -0.62 0.12 12.63
N LYS A 63 -0.50 1.20 13.39
CA LYS A 63 -0.08 1.15 14.79
C LYS A 63 -1.13 0.45 15.65
N GLY A 64 -0.69 -0.44 16.55
CA GLY A 64 -1.55 -1.13 17.51
C GLY A 64 -2.28 -2.36 16.94
N TYR A 65 -2.04 -2.73 15.69
CA TYR A 65 -2.58 -3.94 15.08
C TYR A 65 -1.46 -4.91 14.76
N GLN A 66 -1.64 -6.17 15.18
CA GLN A 66 -0.74 -7.27 14.86
C GLN A 66 -1.51 -8.29 14.02
N HIS A 67 -0.99 -8.62 12.84
CA HIS A 67 -1.57 -9.68 12.03
C HIS A 67 -1.40 -11.03 12.74
N ARG A 68 -2.51 -11.76 12.92
CA ARG A 68 -2.51 -13.10 13.51
C ARG A 68 -2.99 -14.11 12.47
N ILE A 69 -2.10 -15.03 12.11
CA ILE A 69 -2.42 -16.13 11.19
C ILE A 69 -3.29 -17.15 11.93
N VAL A 70 -4.50 -17.42 11.41
CA VAL A 70 -5.40 -18.45 11.94
C VAL A 70 -5.27 -19.70 11.08
N LEU A 71 -4.69 -20.76 11.65
CA LEU A 71 -4.55 -22.05 10.97
C LEU A 71 -5.87 -22.84 11.00
N LYS A 72 -6.10 -23.67 9.97
CA LYS A 72 -7.18 -24.65 9.99
C LYS A 72 -6.89 -25.72 11.05
N LYS A 73 -7.93 -26.32 11.64
CA LYS A 73 -7.80 -27.31 12.75
C LYS A 73 -6.85 -28.47 12.46
N GLU A 74 -6.74 -28.88 11.20
CA GLU A 74 -5.92 -30.02 10.76
C GLU A 74 -4.70 -29.58 9.93
N ALA A 75 -4.39 -28.28 9.88
CA ALA A 75 -3.25 -27.80 9.12
C ALA A 75 -1.94 -28.09 9.87
N ALA A 76 -1.03 -28.77 9.19
CA ALA A 76 0.35 -28.92 9.63
C ALA A 76 1.22 -27.83 8.99
N LEU A 77 2.12 -27.24 9.78
CA LEU A 77 3.20 -26.42 9.25
C LEU A 77 4.17 -27.30 8.48
N THR A 78 4.64 -26.82 7.32
CA THR A 78 5.50 -27.61 6.43
C THR A 78 6.84 -26.95 6.20
N CYS A 79 7.90 -27.75 6.20
CA CYS A 79 9.22 -27.36 5.73
C CYS A 79 9.41 -27.82 4.29
N GLN A 80 9.42 -26.87 3.36
CA GLN A 80 9.65 -27.10 1.95
C GLN A 80 11.12 -26.89 1.59
N LYS A 81 11.61 -27.69 0.65
CA LYS A 81 12.98 -27.57 0.14
C LYS A 81 13.17 -26.22 -0.57
N LEU A 82 14.22 -25.49 -0.21
CA LEU A 82 14.57 -24.23 -0.87
C LEU A 82 14.94 -24.44 -2.33
N ARG A 83 14.45 -23.54 -3.20
CA ARG A 83 14.85 -23.49 -4.60
C ARG A 83 16.14 -22.68 -4.72
N ARG A 84 17.00 -23.08 -5.65
CA ARG A 84 18.22 -22.32 -5.94
C ARG A 84 17.84 -21.07 -6.72
N VAL A 85 18.32 -19.92 -6.25
CA VAL A 85 18.23 -18.66 -6.99
C VAL A 85 19.22 -18.72 -8.16
N PRO A 86 18.82 -18.40 -9.40
CA PRO A 86 19.71 -18.31 -10.54
C PRO A 86 20.87 -17.33 -10.29
N LEU A 87 22.07 -17.66 -10.75
CA LEU A 87 23.26 -16.85 -10.50
C LEU A 87 23.15 -15.42 -11.07
N SER A 88 22.44 -15.26 -12.19
CA SER A 88 22.25 -13.97 -12.86
C SER A 88 21.47 -12.95 -12.04
N ILE A 89 20.63 -13.40 -11.10
CA ILE A 89 19.77 -12.53 -10.29
C ILE A 89 20.11 -12.59 -8.79
N ARG A 90 21.11 -13.37 -8.40
CA ARG A 90 21.44 -13.61 -7.00
C ARG A 90 21.82 -12.34 -6.26
N GLU A 91 22.54 -11.44 -6.92
CA GLU A 91 22.98 -10.17 -6.33
C GLU A 91 21.79 -9.24 -6.09
N GLU A 92 20.94 -9.06 -7.10
CA GLU A 92 19.69 -8.30 -7.04
C GLU A 92 18.79 -8.79 -5.89
N VAL A 93 18.60 -10.11 -5.77
CA VAL A 93 17.79 -10.72 -4.70
C VAL A 93 18.43 -10.49 -3.32
N SER A 94 19.75 -10.59 -3.20
CA SER A 94 20.45 -10.38 -1.93
C SER A 94 20.31 -8.92 -1.45
N GLN A 95 20.41 -7.97 -2.38
CA GLN A 95 20.25 -6.54 -2.11
C GLN A 95 18.83 -6.20 -1.64
N GLU A 96 17.80 -6.76 -2.28
CA GLU A 96 16.41 -6.50 -1.85
C GLU A 96 16.13 -7.13 -0.48
N ILE A 97 16.64 -8.34 -0.20
CA ILE A 97 16.53 -8.96 1.13
C ILE A 97 17.20 -8.07 2.19
N GLU A 98 18.38 -7.53 1.91
CA GLU A 98 19.08 -6.66 2.86
C GLU A 98 18.33 -5.35 3.10
N LYS A 99 17.79 -4.73 2.05
CA LYS A 99 16.93 -3.55 2.16
C LYS A 99 15.67 -3.81 3.00
N LEU A 100 15.04 -4.98 2.84
CA LEU A 100 13.90 -5.39 3.67
C LEU A 100 14.29 -5.63 5.13
N ARG A 101 15.51 -6.13 5.37
CA ARG A 101 16.08 -6.29 6.71
C ARG A 101 16.36 -4.94 7.37
N GLU A 102 17.00 -4.01 6.65
CA GLU A 102 17.33 -2.66 7.13
C GLU A 102 16.08 -1.82 7.42
N SER A 103 15.04 -1.96 6.61
CA SER A 103 13.74 -1.31 6.84
C SER A 103 12.92 -1.96 7.96
N GLY A 104 13.37 -3.08 8.53
CA GLY A 104 12.69 -3.78 9.63
C GLY A 104 11.45 -4.56 9.19
N VAL A 105 11.29 -4.84 7.89
CA VAL A 105 10.19 -5.65 7.36
C VAL A 105 10.40 -7.14 7.64
N ILE A 106 11.65 -7.60 7.63
CA ILE A 106 12.04 -8.99 7.93
C ILE A 106 13.20 -9.05 8.92
N GLU A 107 13.33 -10.17 9.63
CA GLU A 107 14.41 -10.45 10.56
C GLU A 107 14.95 -11.87 10.39
N PRO A 108 16.24 -12.10 10.72
CA PRO A 108 16.81 -13.45 10.70
C PRO A 108 16.24 -14.31 11.84
N ILE A 109 15.93 -15.57 11.53
CA ILE A 109 15.46 -16.57 12.50
C ILE A 109 16.24 -17.89 12.32
N GLU A 110 16.68 -18.47 13.42
CA GLU A 110 17.50 -19.71 13.42
C GLU A 110 16.63 -20.99 13.42
N ALA A 111 15.42 -20.95 13.97
CA ALA A 111 14.58 -22.13 14.18
C ALA A 111 13.10 -21.85 13.86
N SER A 112 12.79 -21.71 12.57
CA SER A 112 11.40 -21.62 12.11
C SER A 112 10.75 -23.00 12.01
N GLU A 113 9.51 -23.13 12.49
CA GLU A 113 8.70 -24.34 12.38
C GLU A 113 8.23 -24.61 10.93
N CYS A 114 8.30 -23.60 10.05
CA CYS A 114 7.96 -23.72 8.64
C CYS A 114 8.98 -23.02 7.74
N ILE A 115 9.20 -23.58 6.55
CA ILE A 115 10.08 -23.01 5.53
C ILE A 115 9.35 -23.07 4.20
N ASN A 116 9.30 -21.93 3.50
CA ASN A 116 8.72 -21.82 2.17
C ASN A 116 9.76 -21.21 1.22
N PRO A 117 9.93 -21.76 0.00
CA PRO A 117 10.89 -21.22 -0.95
C PRO A 117 10.40 -19.89 -1.51
N VAL A 118 11.30 -18.91 -1.59
CA VAL A 118 11.06 -17.66 -2.31
C VAL A 118 11.24 -17.88 -3.81
N ILE A 119 10.34 -17.31 -4.61
CA ILE A 119 10.39 -17.32 -6.08
C ILE A 119 10.39 -15.88 -6.54
N VAL A 120 11.30 -15.54 -7.45
CA VAL A 120 11.37 -14.21 -8.05
C VAL A 120 10.42 -14.16 -9.24
N ALA A 121 9.43 -13.27 -9.16
CA ALA A 121 8.59 -12.89 -10.29
C ALA A 121 9.11 -11.58 -10.88
N ARG A 122 9.09 -11.46 -12.20
CA ARG A 122 9.41 -10.23 -12.95
C ARG A 122 8.21 -9.82 -13.76
#